data_AF-A0A7K0XKG9-F1
#
_entry.id   AF-A0A7K0XKG9-F1
#
_cell.length_a   1.000
_cell.length_b   1.000
_cell.length_c   1.000
_cell.angle_alpha   90.00
_cell.angle_beta   90.00
_cell.angle_gamma   90.00
#
_symmetry.space_group_name_H-M   'P 1'
#
loop_
_entity.id
_entity.type
_entity.pdbx_description
1 polymer ?
#
loop_
_entity_poly.entity_id
_entity_poly.type
_entity_poly.pdbx_seq_one_letter_code
_entity_poly.pdbx_strand_id
1 'polypeptide(L)'
;GALFVRSPKLALTGVGYLLTITKAKTKILSGHIVAKVEGDEKVESASFNKLAGSGSQTFKVDAITIGYGFIPSNEIARALGCAHEVDKRWRYLGAKKSFYGSTNVPNVWIAGDGSGINGAQVAQTSGNLLADALLAQEGIRKSLSGRISNLVNNFRLRNQLGFQKVLWKIFDAPIFTDELAEEETVVCRCLSISFAQIKAGISEDTLSAGASKRISRVGMGRCQGRYCSPVIQKLISENSGYELDERSGFAPQMPIKPVEIGVVAYSQEPTNE
;
A
#
# COMPACT_ATOMS: atom_id res chain seq x y z
N GLY A 1 2.18 27.77 -2.42
CA GLY A 1 2.22 28.38 -1.07
C GLY A 1 2.45 27.33 0.03
N ALA A 2 1.41 26.56 0.39
CA ALA A 2 1.43 25.72 1.60
C ALA A 2 2.56 24.67 1.67
N LEU A 3 2.95 24.03 0.56
CA LEU A 3 4.09 23.10 0.53
C LEU A 3 5.41 23.80 0.91
N PHE A 4 5.66 25.00 0.37
CA PHE A 4 6.87 25.78 0.67
C PHE A 4 6.89 26.24 2.12
N VAL A 5 5.75 26.61 2.70
CA VAL A 5 5.66 26.99 4.12
C VAL A 5 6.02 25.81 5.03
N ARG A 6 5.60 24.59 4.68
CA ARG A 6 5.87 23.39 5.48
C ARG A 6 7.28 22.85 5.27
N SER A 7 7.74 22.74 4.02
CA SER A 7 9.09 22.26 3.73
C SER A 7 9.61 22.88 2.43
N PRO A 8 10.35 24.02 2.53
CA PRO A 8 10.91 24.68 1.35
C PRO A 8 11.81 23.75 0.54
N LYS A 9 12.67 22.98 1.21
CA LYS A 9 13.60 22.04 0.56
C LYS A 9 12.87 20.99 -0.27
N LEU A 10 11.83 20.35 0.30
CA LEU A 10 11.05 19.35 -0.44
C LEU A 10 10.25 19.98 -1.58
N ALA A 11 9.67 21.15 -1.36
CA ALA A 11 8.93 21.87 -2.40
C ALA A 11 9.85 22.23 -3.59
N LEU A 12 11.06 22.73 -3.32
CA LEU A 12 12.08 22.99 -4.34
C LEU A 12 12.54 21.71 -5.06
N THR A 13 12.65 20.59 -4.34
CA THR A 13 12.94 19.29 -4.95
C THR A 13 11.85 18.89 -5.95
N GLY A 14 10.58 19.08 -5.58
CA GLY A 14 9.44 18.84 -6.48
C GLY A 14 9.45 19.75 -7.72
N VAL A 15 9.81 21.03 -7.57
CA VAL A 15 10.04 21.93 -8.71
C VAL A 15 11.16 21.41 -9.60
N GLY A 16 12.25 20.91 -9.02
CA GLY A 16 13.34 20.26 -9.76
C GLY A 16 12.87 19.09 -10.62
N TYR A 17 11.97 18.24 -10.09
CA TYR A 17 11.37 17.16 -10.86
C TYR A 17 10.50 17.66 -12.02
N LEU A 18 9.67 18.68 -11.80
CA LEU A 18 8.87 19.29 -12.87
C LEU A 18 9.74 19.92 -13.96
N LEU A 19 10.85 20.57 -13.58
CA LEU A 19 11.82 21.12 -14.52
C LEU A 19 12.52 20.01 -15.32
N THR A 20 12.85 18.89 -14.68
CA THR A 20 13.46 17.72 -15.36
C THR A 20 12.50 17.16 -16.41
N ILE A 21 11.23 16.94 -16.04
CA ILE A 21 10.18 16.46 -16.96
C ILE A 21 9.98 17.45 -18.12
N THR A 22 9.88 18.75 -17.81
CA THR A 22 9.70 19.80 -18.82
C THR A 22 10.89 19.86 -19.80
N LYS A 23 12.13 19.80 -19.29
CA LYS A 23 13.35 19.80 -20.13
C LYS A 23 13.43 18.57 -21.03
N ALA A 24 12.99 17.41 -20.53
CA ALA A 24 12.90 16.19 -21.31
C ALA A 24 11.75 16.19 -22.34
N LYS A 25 10.91 17.24 -22.34
CA LYS A 25 9.70 17.36 -23.19
C LYS A 25 8.76 16.16 -23.04
N THR A 26 8.76 15.50 -21.88
CA THR A 26 7.87 14.36 -21.62
C THR A 26 6.43 14.85 -21.54
N LYS A 27 5.55 14.23 -22.33
CA LYS A 27 4.12 14.57 -22.36
C LYS A 27 3.46 14.11 -21.04
N ILE A 28 2.87 15.03 -20.30
CA ILE A 28 2.03 14.71 -19.13
C ILE A 28 0.56 14.80 -19.55
N LEU A 29 -0.16 13.69 -19.38
CA LEU A 29 -1.60 13.61 -19.60
C LEU A 29 -2.35 13.66 -18.25
N SER A 30 -2.50 14.85 -17.68
CA SER A 30 -3.26 15.03 -16.43
C SER A 30 -4.73 14.67 -16.62
N GLY A 31 -5.35 14.03 -15.63
CA GLY A 31 -6.77 13.64 -15.69
C GLY A 31 -7.06 12.54 -16.71
N HIS A 32 -6.08 11.68 -16.99
CA HIS A 32 -6.25 10.50 -17.83
C HIS A 32 -5.91 9.23 -17.05
N ILE A 33 -6.46 8.11 -17.48
CA ILE A 33 -6.18 6.77 -16.95
C ILE A 33 -5.86 5.82 -18.11
N VAL A 34 -4.99 4.85 -17.87
CA VAL A 34 -4.75 3.75 -18.80
C VAL A 34 -6.01 2.88 -18.84
N ALA A 35 -6.70 2.87 -19.97
CA ALA A 35 -7.94 2.13 -20.16
C ALA A 35 -7.68 0.71 -20.68
N LYS A 36 -6.73 0.58 -21.62
CA LYS A 36 -6.40 -0.72 -22.23
C LYS A 36 -4.93 -0.74 -22.63
N VAL A 37 -4.32 -1.91 -22.50
CA VAL A 37 -2.98 -2.21 -23.00
C VAL A 37 -3.11 -3.37 -23.96
N GLU A 38 -2.58 -3.23 -25.17
CA GLU A 38 -2.75 -4.22 -26.23
C GLU A 38 -1.40 -4.70 -26.77
N GLY A 39 -1.41 -5.93 -27.26
CA GLY A 39 -0.28 -6.67 -27.77
C GLY A 39 -0.44 -8.16 -27.52
N ASP A 40 0.30 -8.98 -28.26
CA ASP A 40 0.25 -10.44 -28.15
C ASP A 40 1.29 -10.95 -27.14
N GLU A 41 2.54 -11.08 -27.55
CA GLU A 41 3.64 -11.51 -26.66
C GLU A 41 4.20 -10.37 -25.78
N LYS A 42 4.01 -9.12 -26.21
CA LYS A 42 4.53 -7.91 -25.55
C LYS A 42 3.60 -6.74 -25.79
N VAL A 43 3.77 -5.67 -25.02
CA VAL A 43 3.01 -4.43 -25.22
C VAL A 43 3.36 -3.83 -26.59
N GLU A 44 2.33 -3.43 -27.33
CA GLU A 44 2.46 -2.73 -28.62
C GLU A 44 1.73 -1.38 -28.62
N SER A 45 0.69 -1.25 -27.80
CA SER A 45 -0.03 0.01 -27.63
C SER A 45 -0.66 0.14 -26.23
N ALA A 46 -0.91 1.38 -25.84
CA ALA A 46 -1.70 1.70 -24.66
C ALA A 46 -2.70 2.81 -24.99
N SER A 47 -3.95 2.58 -24.62
CA SER A 47 -5.06 3.51 -24.78
C SER A 47 -5.39 4.17 -23.44
N PHE A 48 -5.55 5.49 -23.48
CA PHE A 48 -5.81 6.32 -22.31
C PHE A 48 -7.16 7.00 -22.46
N ASN A 49 -7.99 6.94 -21.42
CA ASN A 49 -9.27 7.64 -21.38
C ASN A 49 -9.16 8.88 -20.49
N LYS A 50 -9.88 9.94 -20.86
CA LYS A 50 -10.11 11.07 -19.96
C LYS A 50 -10.96 10.62 -18.77
N LEU A 51 -10.59 11.08 -17.59
CA LEU A 51 -11.40 10.88 -16.38
C LEU A 51 -12.69 11.72 -16.39
N ALA A 52 -12.68 12.87 -17.07
CA ALA A 52 -13.82 13.75 -17.20
C ALA A 52 -14.13 14.02 -18.68
N GLY A 53 -15.39 13.81 -19.07
CA GLY A 53 -15.87 13.97 -20.44
C GLY A 53 -15.52 12.79 -21.35
N SER A 54 -15.70 12.97 -22.65
CA SER A 54 -15.36 11.99 -23.67
C SER A 54 -13.97 12.26 -24.26
N GLY A 55 -13.22 11.19 -24.53
CA GLY A 55 -11.95 11.26 -25.23
C GLY A 55 -11.04 10.09 -24.89
N SER A 56 -10.53 9.44 -25.93
CA SER A 56 -9.51 8.41 -25.84
C SER A 56 -8.31 8.79 -26.70
N GLN A 57 -7.11 8.42 -26.24
CA GLN A 57 -5.86 8.60 -26.98
C GLN A 57 -5.06 7.31 -26.90
N THR A 58 -4.61 6.81 -28.06
CA THR A 58 -3.77 5.61 -28.14
C THR A 58 -2.36 5.99 -28.53
N PHE A 59 -1.38 5.38 -27.87
CA PHE A 59 0.04 5.54 -28.16
C PHE A 59 0.64 4.18 -28.47
N LYS A 60 1.49 4.12 -29.51
CA LYS A 60 2.38 2.97 -29.73
C LYS A 60 3.50 3.02 -28.71
N VAL A 61 3.63 1.97 -27.92
CA VAL A 61 4.63 1.82 -26.86
C VAL A 61 5.04 0.35 -26.76
N ASP A 62 6.26 0.09 -26.32
CA ASP A 62 6.80 -1.27 -26.12
C ASP A 62 6.77 -1.70 -24.64
N ALA A 63 6.51 -0.75 -23.74
CA ALA A 63 6.42 -0.99 -22.30
C ALA A 63 5.46 -0.01 -21.64
N ILE A 64 4.91 -0.45 -20.50
CA ILE A 64 4.11 0.39 -19.61
C ILE A 64 4.54 0.20 -18.17
N THR A 65 4.73 1.31 -17.45
CA THR A 65 5.00 1.31 -16.01
C THR A 65 3.80 1.90 -15.29
N ILE A 66 3.09 1.08 -14.51
CA ILE A 66 1.87 1.49 -13.83
C ILE A 66 2.17 1.70 -12.34
N GLY A 67 1.90 2.91 -11.86
CA GLY A 67 1.89 3.24 -10.44
C GLY A 67 0.46 3.49 -9.99
N TYR A 68 -0.12 2.54 -9.26
CA TYR A 68 -1.54 2.54 -8.92
C TYR A 68 -1.80 2.72 -7.41
N GLY A 69 -1.02 3.62 -6.82
CA GLY A 69 -1.00 3.84 -5.37
C GLY A 69 -0.18 2.80 -4.60
N PHE A 70 -0.26 2.89 -3.29
CA PHE A 70 0.46 2.03 -2.35
C PHE A 70 -0.50 1.51 -1.29
N ILE A 71 -0.29 0.26 -0.87
CA ILE A 71 -1.00 -0.38 0.22
C ILE A 71 0.03 -0.75 1.29
N PRO A 72 -0.21 -0.43 2.58
CA PRO A 72 0.67 -0.85 3.66
C PRO A 72 0.89 -2.37 3.67
N SER A 73 2.15 -2.79 3.79
CA SER A 73 2.47 -4.19 4.10
C SER A 73 2.27 -4.39 5.60
N ASN A 74 1.10 -4.91 5.98
CA ASN A 74 0.66 -5.06 7.36
C ASN A 74 0.53 -6.54 7.79
N GLU A 75 0.96 -7.49 6.96
CA GLU A 75 0.69 -8.92 7.19
C GLU A 75 1.29 -9.44 8.49
N ILE A 76 2.47 -8.96 8.88
CA ILE A 76 3.11 -9.30 10.16
C ILE A 76 2.31 -8.71 11.33
N ALA A 77 1.90 -7.45 11.24
CA ALA A 77 1.09 -6.81 12.29
C ALA A 77 -0.24 -7.54 12.48
N ARG A 78 -0.90 -7.96 11.39
CA ARG A 78 -2.12 -8.78 11.44
C ARG A 78 -1.87 -10.14 12.08
N ALA A 79 -0.79 -10.83 11.72
CA ALA A 79 -0.44 -12.13 12.30
C ALA A 79 -0.13 -12.05 13.81
N LEU A 80 0.42 -10.92 14.28
CA LEU A 80 0.70 -10.66 15.68
C LEU A 80 -0.53 -10.18 16.49
N GLY A 81 -1.70 -10.00 15.85
CA GLY A 81 -2.90 -9.53 16.53
C GLY A 81 -2.91 -8.01 16.82
N CYS A 82 -2.13 -7.23 16.08
CA CYS A 82 -2.25 -5.77 16.15
C CYS A 82 -3.64 -5.35 15.66
N ALA A 83 -4.23 -4.35 16.29
CA ALA A 83 -5.48 -3.74 15.86
C ALA A 83 -5.27 -3.02 14.52
N HIS A 84 -6.28 -3.07 13.65
CA HIS A 84 -6.24 -2.40 12.35
C HIS A 84 -7.46 -1.48 12.17
N GLU A 85 -7.35 -0.56 11.23
CA GLU A 85 -8.46 0.26 10.77
C GLU A 85 -8.42 0.42 9.25
N VAL A 86 -9.60 0.44 8.64
CA VAL A 86 -9.72 0.74 7.22
C VAL A 86 -9.63 2.26 7.03
N ASP A 87 -8.66 2.70 6.23
CA ASP A 87 -8.56 4.10 5.85
C ASP A 87 -9.75 4.45 4.94
N LYS A 88 -10.60 5.36 5.37
CA LYS A 88 -11.82 5.73 4.63
C LYS A 88 -11.54 6.32 3.25
N ARG A 89 -10.40 7.00 3.09
CA ARG A 89 -10.03 7.63 1.82
C ARG A 89 -9.41 6.60 0.88
N TRP A 90 -8.40 5.89 1.36
CA TRP A 90 -7.58 5.00 0.53
C TRP A 90 -8.09 3.56 0.47
N ARG A 91 -9.08 3.22 1.31
CA ARG A 91 -9.73 1.90 1.40
C ARG A 91 -8.80 0.73 1.72
N TYR A 92 -7.55 1.00 2.12
CA TYR A 92 -6.65 -0.03 2.60
C TYR A 92 -6.81 -0.26 4.11
N LEU A 93 -6.45 -1.45 4.55
CA LEU A 93 -6.31 -1.77 5.96
C LEU A 93 -4.94 -1.30 6.49
N GLY A 94 -4.91 -0.47 7.52
CA GLY A 94 -3.68 0.00 8.17
C GLY A 94 -3.59 -0.48 9.61
N ALA A 95 -2.41 -0.87 10.07
CA ALA A 95 -2.20 -1.22 11.47
C ALA A 95 -2.27 0.03 12.36
N LYS A 96 -3.01 -0.04 13.46
CA LYS A 96 -3.15 1.07 14.40
C LYS A 96 -1.90 1.19 15.25
N LYS A 97 -1.42 2.42 15.41
CA LYS A 97 -0.28 2.73 16.26
C LYS A 97 -0.39 4.11 16.89
N SER A 98 0.31 4.31 18.00
CA SER A 98 0.46 5.63 18.60
C SER A 98 1.34 6.54 17.75
N PHE A 99 1.43 7.83 18.12
CA PHE A 99 2.32 8.78 17.46
C PHE A 99 3.79 8.32 17.46
N TYR A 100 4.22 7.60 18.50
CA TYR A 100 5.56 7.04 18.66
C TYR A 100 5.68 5.62 18.09
N GLY A 101 4.58 5.03 17.60
CA GLY A 101 4.57 3.77 16.89
C GLY A 101 4.29 2.52 17.73
N SER A 102 3.97 2.66 19.02
CA SER A 102 3.49 1.52 19.82
C SER A 102 2.14 1.02 19.33
N THR A 103 1.91 -0.29 19.40
CA THR A 103 0.63 -0.94 19.08
C THR A 103 -0.15 -1.33 20.35
N ASN A 104 -1.30 -1.98 20.19
CA ASN A 104 -2.03 -2.60 21.31
C ASN A 104 -1.36 -3.88 21.82
N VAL A 105 -0.44 -4.48 21.07
CA VAL A 105 0.27 -5.70 21.47
C VAL A 105 1.57 -5.28 22.18
N PRO A 106 1.80 -5.72 23.43
CA PRO A 106 3.01 -5.40 24.16
C PRO A 106 4.27 -5.78 23.36
N ASN A 107 5.27 -4.91 23.38
CA ASN A 107 6.55 -5.08 22.67
C ASN A 107 6.45 -5.20 21.14
N VAL A 108 5.29 -4.91 20.54
CA VAL A 108 5.15 -4.79 19.09
C VAL A 108 5.00 -3.33 18.70
N TRP A 109 5.89 -2.89 17.81
CA TRP A 109 6.02 -1.51 17.38
C TRP A 109 6.06 -1.42 15.85
N ILE A 110 5.56 -0.31 15.30
CA ILE A 110 5.47 -0.08 13.86
C ILE A 110 6.14 1.25 13.48
N ALA A 111 7.16 1.13 12.63
CA ALA A 111 7.85 2.25 11.98
C ALA A 111 7.53 2.30 10.48
N GLY A 112 7.61 3.48 9.90
CA GLY A 112 7.43 3.66 8.45
C GLY A 112 6.00 3.42 7.99
N ASP A 113 5.86 2.85 6.79
CA ASP A 113 4.60 2.82 6.04
C ASP A 113 3.69 1.61 6.36
N GLY A 114 4.07 0.74 7.32
CA GLY A 114 3.28 -0.44 7.72
C GLY A 114 1.91 -0.12 8.33
N SER A 115 1.68 1.14 8.73
CA SER A 115 0.40 1.66 9.24
C SER A 115 -0.29 2.66 8.30
N GLY A 116 0.30 2.94 7.12
CA GLY A 116 -0.18 3.98 6.22
C GLY A 116 0.94 4.76 5.55
N ILE A 117 0.65 5.29 4.36
CA ILE A 117 1.68 5.84 3.46
C ILE A 117 1.90 7.33 3.72
N ASN A 118 3.04 7.65 4.32
CA ASN A 118 3.34 9.03 4.74
C ASN A 118 4.67 9.59 4.20
N GLY A 119 5.44 8.77 3.50
CA GLY A 119 6.66 9.19 2.81
C GLY A 119 7.93 9.07 3.66
N ALA A 120 9.07 9.02 2.97
CA ALA A 120 10.35 8.62 3.54
C ALA A 120 10.82 9.49 4.73
N GLN A 121 10.56 10.80 4.70
CA GLN A 121 10.97 11.69 5.81
C GLN A 121 10.14 11.45 7.08
N VAL A 122 8.84 11.17 6.94
CA VAL A 122 7.99 10.78 8.07
C VAL A 122 8.47 9.43 8.61
N ALA A 123 8.75 8.47 7.72
CA ALA A 123 9.28 7.16 8.11
C ALA A 123 10.57 7.28 8.94
N GLN A 124 11.52 8.09 8.49
CA GLN A 124 12.78 8.33 9.19
C GLN A 124 12.57 9.00 10.57
N THR A 125 11.83 10.11 10.62
CA THR A 125 11.65 10.85 11.89
C THR A 125 10.81 10.05 12.89
N SER A 126 9.78 9.34 12.41
CA SER A 126 8.98 8.45 13.27
C SER A 126 9.80 7.27 13.79
N GLY A 127 10.72 6.71 12.99
CA GLY A 127 11.66 5.69 13.44
C GLY A 127 12.58 6.19 14.56
N ASN A 128 13.11 7.41 14.45
CA ASN A 128 13.92 8.01 15.52
C ASN A 128 13.12 8.17 16.82
N LEU A 129 11.88 8.67 16.72
CA LEU A 129 11.00 8.85 17.89
C LEU A 129 10.56 7.52 18.51
N LEU A 130 10.40 6.48 17.70
CA LEU A 130 10.11 5.12 18.14
C LEU A 130 11.29 4.53 18.91
N ALA A 131 12.51 4.63 18.38
CA ALA A 131 13.72 4.17 19.05
C ALA A 131 13.89 4.86 20.41
N ASP A 132 13.63 6.17 20.43
CA ASP A 132 13.62 6.99 21.63
C ASP A 132 12.57 6.55 22.68
N ALA A 133 11.42 6.04 22.23
CA ALA A 133 10.38 5.49 23.10
C ALA A 133 10.76 4.10 23.65
N LEU A 134 11.39 3.26 22.82
CA LEU A 134 11.92 1.96 23.25
C LEU A 134 13.00 2.11 24.33
N LEU A 135 13.96 3.01 24.13
CA LEU A 135 15.00 3.27 25.14
C LEU A 135 14.40 3.73 26.47
N ALA A 136 13.35 4.57 26.41
CA ALA A 136 12.67 5.02 27.61
C ALA A 136 11.91 3.88 28.32
N GLN A 137 11.32 2.94 27.57
CA GLN A 137 10.68 1.74 28.12
C GLN A 137 11.68 0.86 28.87
N GLU A 138 12.91 0.74 28.37
CA GLU A 138 14.02 0.03 29.03
C GLU A 138 14.67 0.82 30.19
N GLY A 139 14.10 1.96 30.58
CA GLY A 139 14.61 2.79 31.67
C GLY A 139 15.88 3.58 31.34
N ILE A 140 16.30 3.60 30.07
CA ILE A 140 17.51 4.33 29.64
C ILE A 140 17.21 5.83 29.60
N ARG A 141 17.88 6.58 30.48
CA ARG A 141 17.70 8.03 30.59
C ARG A 141 18.41 8.76 29.46
N LYS A 142 17.69 9.64 28.77
CA LYS A 142 18.27 10.55 27.77
C LYS A 142 19.13 11.62 28.41
N SER A 143 20.27 11.89 27.79
CA SER A 143 21.05 13.11 28.01
C SER A 143 20.24 14.37 27.68
N LEU A 144 20.72 15.54 28.11
CA LEU A 144 20.08 16.81 27.77
C LEU A 144 19.98 17.02 26.26
N SER A 145 21.04 16.71 25.51
CA SER A 145 21.04 16.77 24.05
C SER A 145 20.02 15.80 23.43
N GLY A 146 19.87 14.59 23.99
CA GLY A 146 18.86 13.62 23.56
C GLY A 146 17.43 14.12 23.79
N ARG A 147 17.16 14.80 24.91
CA ARG A 147 15.84 15.41 25.18
C ARG A 147 15.51 16.52 24.19
N ILE A 148 16.47 17.38 23.88
CA ILE A 148 16.31 18.46 22.88
C ILE A 148 16.09 17.86 21.49
N SER A 149 16.89 16.87 21.08
CA SER A 149 16.74 16.16 19.80
C SER A 149 15.34 15.54 19.66
N ASN A 150 14.85 14.88 20.71
CA ASN A 150 13.50 14.31 20.74
C ASN A 150 12.41 15.38 20.55
N LEU A 151 12.55 16.54 21.22
CA LEU A 151 11.61 17.65 21.05
C LEU A 151 11.62 18.18 19.61
N VAL A 152 12.80 18.37 19.03
CA VAL A 152 12.97 18.79 17.63
C VAL A 152 12.36 17.77 16.68
N ASN A 153 12.59 16.47 16.89
CA ASN A 153 12.01 15.41 16.07
C ASN A 153 10.48 15.37 16.17
N ASN A 154 9.90 15.64 17.35
CA ASN A 154 8.46 15.77 17.52
C ASN A 154 7.87 16.89 16.65
N PHE A 155 8.45 18.10 16.72
CA PHE A 155 8.01 19.21 15.86
C PHE A 155 8.22 18.91 14.38
N ARG A 156 9.37 18.32 14.02
CA ARG A 156 9.70 17.93 12.66
C ARG A 156 8.69 16.93 12.09
N LEU A 157 8.34 15.89 12.83
CA LEU A 157 7.36 14.89 12.40
C LEU A 157 5.99 15.50 12.16
N ARG A 158 5.50 16.36 13.07
CA ARG A 158 4.21 17.06 12.89
C ARG A 158 4.21 17.94 11.64
N ASN A 159 5.34 18.61 11.38
CA ASN A 159 5.49 19.45 10.20
C ASN A 159 5.53 18.62 8.91
N GLN A 160 6.27 17.51 8.89
CA GLN A 160 6.33 16.57 7.76
C GLN A 160 4.97 15.92 7.46
N LEU A 161 4.23 15.50 8.49
CA LEU A 161 2.84 15.03 8.34
C LEU A 161 1.95 16.12 7.75
N GLY A 162 2.16 17.38 8.16
CA GLY A 162 1.46 18.53 7.58
C GLY A 162 1.80 18.76 6.10
N PHE A 163 3.08 18.65 5.72
CA PHE A 163 3.51 18.69 4.32
C PHE A 163 2.84 17.58 3.51
N GLN A 164 2.86 16.35 4.03
CA GLN A 164 2.29 15.18 3.37
C GLN A 164 0.78 15.31 3.16
N LYS A 165 0.04 15.85 4.14
CA LYS A 165 -1.40 16.15 3.99
C LYS A 165 -1.68 17.13 2.85
N VAL A 166 -0.86 18.17 2.70
CA VAL A 166 -1.00 19.13 1.59
C VAL A 166 -0.64 18.46 0.26
N LEU A 167 0.42 17.66 0.23
CA LEU A 167 0.85 16.93 -0.96
C LEU A 167 -0.24 15.97 -1.46
N TRP A 168 -0.82 15.18 -0.57
CA TRP A 168 -1.94 14.29 -0.89
C TRP A 168 -3.19 15.02 -1.37
N LYS A 169 -3.39 16.30 -1.02
CA LYS A 169 -4.50 17.10 -1.55
C LYS A 169 -4.23 17.58 -2.97
N ILE A 170 -2.97 17.87 -3.30
CA ILE A 170 -2.56 18.32 -4.65
C ILE A 170 -2.64 17.16 -5.66
N PHE A 171 -2.23 15.97 -5.23
CA PHE A 171 -2.25 14.75 -6.06
C PHE A 171 -3.48 13.88 -5.78
N ASP A 172 -4.60 14.48 -5.37
CA ASP A 172 -5.84 13.75 -5.17
C ASP A 172 -6.40 13.26 -6.51
N ALA A 173 -6.82 12.00 -6.57
CA ALA A 173 -7.31 11.35 -7.76
C ALA A 173 -8.36 10.28 -7.40
N PRO A 174 -9.31 9.98 -8.30
CA PRO A 174 -10.24 8.87 -8.10
C PRO A 174 -9.49 7.54 -7.97
N ILE A 175 -9.95 6.67 -7.08
CA ILE A 175 -9.42 5.33 -6.90
C ILE A 175 -10.28 4.38 -7.73
N PHE A 176 -9.72 3.78 -8.78
CA PHE A 176 -10.38 2.66 -9.45
C PHE A 176 -9.82 1.37 -8.87
N THR A 177 -10.65 0.35 -8.77
CA THR A 177 -10.30 -0.99 -8.32
C THR A 177 -10.58 -2.00 -9.43
N ASP A 178 -11.75 -1.89 -10.06
CA ASP A 178 -12.30 -2.82 -11.05
C ASP A 178 -13.24 -2.13 -12.05
N GLU A 179 -13.44 -0.82 -11.95
CA GLU A 179 -14.35 -0.06 -12.82
C GLU A 179 -13.92 -0.05 -14.30
N LEU A 180 -12.65 -0.40 -14.58
CA LEU A 180 -12.11 -0.59 -15.94
C LEU A 180 -11.91 -2.07 -16.31
N ALA A 181 -12.26 -3.01 -15.42
CA ALA A 181 -12.05 -4.42 -15.66
C ALA A 181 -13.13 -4.97 -16.60
N GLU A 182 -12.68 -5.57 -17.70
CA GLU A 182 -13.48 -6.45 -18.56
C GLU A 182 -13.52 -7.88 -17.98
N GLU A 183 -14.44 -8.73 -18.45
CA GLU A 183 -14.63 -10.10 -17.96
C GLU A 183 -13.34 -10.94 -18.00
N GLU A 184 -12.54 -10.77 -19.05
CA GLU A 184 -11.29 -11.47 -19.31
C GLU A 184 -10.10 -10.87 -18.55
N THR A 185 -10.28 -9.72 -17.89
CA THR A 185 -9.20 -9.03 -17.18
C THR A 185 -8.63 -9.92 -16.09
N VAL A 186 -7.33 -10.24 -16.18
CA VAL A 186 -6.65 -11.04 -15.17
C VAL A 186 -6.49 -10.24 -13.88
N VAL A 187 -7.22 -10.63 -12.85
CA VAL A 187 -7.15 -10.02 -11.51
C VAL A 187 -6.11 -10.73 -10.65
N CYS A 188 -6.05 -12.07 -10.70
CA CYS A 188 -5.05 -12.84 -9.96
C CYS A 188 -3.88 -13.23 -10.87
N ARG A 189 -2.89 -12.33 -11.03
CA ARG A 189 -1.69 -12.57 -11.84
C ARG A 189 -1.00 -13.92 -11.57
N CYS A 190 -0.94 -14.35 -10.31
CA CYS A 190 -0.21 -15.58 -9.96
C CYS A 190 -0.90 -16.87 -10.40
N LEU A 191 -2.21 -16.85 -10.63
CA LEU A 191 -3.01 -18.02 -11.00
C LEU A 191 -3.80 -17.81 -12.29
N SER A 192 -3.57 -16.68 -12.98
CA SER A 192 -4.28 -16.27 -14.19
C SER A 192 -5.81 -16.30 -14.07
N ILE A 193 -6.34 -15.91 -12.91
CA ILE A 193 -7.80 -15.88 -12.67
C ILE A 193 -8.37 -14.55 -13.17
N SER A 194 -9.39 -14.62 -14.03
CA SER A 194 -10.07 -13.47 -14.61
C SER A 194 -11.11 -12.84 -13.67
N PHE A 195 -11.55 -11.64 -14.01
CA PHE A 195 -12.63 -10.95 -13.30
C PHE A 195 -13.94 -11.74 -13.33
N ALA A 196 -14.31 -12.31 -14.49
CA ALA A 196 -15.48 -13.17 -14.64
C ALA A 196 -15.45 -14.37 -13.70
N GLN A 197 -14.30 -15.06 -13.62
CA GLN A 197 -14.13 -16.24 -12.76
C GLN A 197 -14.26 -15.88 -11.27
N ILE A 198 -13.77 -14.71 -10.88
CA ILE A 198 -13.95 -14.21 -9.52
C ILE A 198 -15.43 -13.96 -9.24
N LYS A 199 -16.13 -13.24 -10.12
CA LYS A 199 -17.56 -12.93 -9.96
C LYS A 199 -18.41 -14.18 -9.90
N ALA A 200 -18.14 -15.17 -10.75
CA ALA A 200 -18.83 -16.45 -10.74
C ALA A 200 -18.65 -17.24 -9.43
N GLY A 201 -17.57 -16.98 -8.69
CA GLY A 201 -17.30 -17.56 -7.38
C GLY A 201 -17.83 -16.74 -6.19
N ILE A 202 -18.57 -15.66 -6.44
CA ILE A 202 -19.23 -14.82 -5.43
C ILE A 202 -20.75 -14.96 -5.60
N SER A 203 -21.40 -15.34 -4.52
CA SER A 203 -22.83 -15.62 -4.38
C SER A 203 -23.22 -15.35 -2.93
N GLU A 204 -24.51 -15.43 -2.60
CA GLU A 204 -25.01 -15.27 -1.23
C GLU A 204 -24.33 -16.22 -0.22
N ASP A 205 -23.94 -17.43 -0.65
CA ASP A 205 -23.25 -18.41 0.19
C ASP A 205 -21.73 -18.17 0.33
N THR A 206 -21.18 -17.22 -0.43
CA THR A 206 -19.72 -17.09 -0.64
C THR A 206 -19.21 -15.66 -0.46
N LEU A 207 -19.92 -14.88 0.37
CA LEU A 207 -19.67 -13.48 0.72
C LEU A 207 -18.47 -13.26 1.67
N SER A 208 -17.39 -14.03 1.52
CA SER A 208 -16.15 -13.79 2.27
C SER A 208 -14.91 -14.10 1.43
N ALA A 209 -13.80 -13.42 1.74
CA ALA A 209 -12.55 -13.62 1.01
C ALA A 209 -12.05 -15.05 1.18
N GLY A 210 -12.31 -15.67 2.34
CA GLY A 210 -12.02 -17.08 2.58
C GLY A 210 -12.86 -18.03 1.71
N ALA A 211 -14.15 -17.75 1.53
CA ALA A 211 -15.02 -18.56 0.67
C ALA A 211 -14.63 -18.42 -0.81
N SER A 212 -14.49 -17.18 -1.30
CA SER A 212 -14.03 -16.92 -2.67
C SER A 212 -12.67 -17.56 -2.96
N LYS A 213 -11.73 -17.52 -1.99
CA LYS A 213 -10.45 -18.25 -2.06
C LYS A 213 -10.63 -19.75 -2.24
N ARG A 214 -11.52 -20.41 -1.50
CA ARG A 214 -11.72 -21.87 -1.59
C ARG A 214 -12.32 -22.30 -2.92
N ILE A 215 -13.20 -21.48 -3.50
CA ILE A 215 -13.92 -21.79 -4.73
C ILE A 215 -13.07 -21.49 -5.97
N SER A 216 -12.55 -20.26 -6.05
CA SER A 216 -11.84 -19.79 -7.24
C SER A 216 -10.32 -19.93 -7.15
N ARG A 217 -9.78 -20.29 -5.98
CA ARG A 217 -8.33 -20.27 -5.64
C ARG A 217 -7.71 -18.87 -5.59
N VAL A 218 -8.50 -17.80 -5.71
CA VAL A 218 -7.99 -16.43 -5.68
C VAL A 218 -7.19 -16.16 -4.40
N GLY A 219 -6.03 -15.51 -4.56
CA GLY A 219 -5.14 -15.20 -3.45
C GLY A 219 -4.29 -16.37 -2.94
N MET A 220 -4.35 -17.56 -3.55
CA MET A 220 -3.49 -18.70 -3.17
C MET A 220 -2.13 -18.74 -3.88
N GLY A 221 -1.87 -17.83 -4.83
CA GLY A 221 -0.60 -17.79 -5.55
C GLY A 221 0.59 -17.30 -4.71
N ARG A 222 1.79 -17.23 -5.30
CA ARG A 222 3.03 -16.79 -4.61
C ARG A 222 2.91 -15.42 -3.92
N CYS A 223 2.07 -14.53 -4.46
CA CYS A 223 1.84 -13.22 -3.87
C CYS A 223 0.94 -13.24 -2.62
N GLN A 224 0.26 -14.35 -2.33
CA GLN A 224 -0.67 -14.52 -1.21
C GLN A 224 -1.77 -13.43 -1.16
N GLY A 225 -2.29 -13.05 -2.32
CA GLY A 225 -3.41 -12.12 -2.43
C GLY A 225 -3.05 -10.63 -2.43
N ARG A 226 -1.77 -10.25 -2.31
CA ARG A 226 -1.34 -8.82 -2.24
C ARG A 226 -1.87 -7.92 -3.34
N TYR A 227 -2.05 -8.46 -4.55
CA TYR A 227 -2.49 -7.68 -5.71
C TYR A 227 -3.99 -7.81 -5.97
N CYS A 228 -4.57 -8.99 -5.77
CA CYS A 228 -5.99 -9.25 -6.06
C CYS A 228 -6.92 -8.95 -4.88
N SER A 229 -6.42 -8.87 -3.63
CA SER A 229 -7.24 -8.67 -2.44
C SER A 229 -8.08 -7.39 -2.47
N PRO A 230 -7.63 -6.23 -2.99
CA PRO A 230 -8.48 -5.04 -3.07
C PRO A 230 -9.75 -5.26 -3.89
N VAL A 231 -9.63 -5.93 -5.05
CA VAL A 231 -10.77 -6.28 -5.91
C VAL A 231 -11.73 -7.22 -5.18
N ILE A 232 -11.19 -8.26 -4.54
CA ILE A 232 -12.01 -9.23 -3.78
C ILE A 232 -12.76 -8.57 -2.62
N GLN A 233 -12.08 -7.72 -1.86
CA GLN A 233 -12.70 -6.97 -0.76
C GLN A 233 -13.83 -6.08 -1.26
N LYS A 234 -13.60 -5.32 -2.34
CA LYS A 234 -14.62 -4.46 -2.93
C LYS A 234 -15.85 -5.27 -3.36
N LEU A 235 -15.65 -6.34 -4.15
CA LEU A 235 -16.76 -7.18 -4.62
C LEU A 235 -17.54 -7.81 -3.47
N ILE A 236 -16.86 -8.30 -2.42
CA ILE A 236 -17.55 -8.86 -1.25
C ILE A 236 -18.35 -7.79 -0.51
N SER A 237 -17.78 -6.59 -0.31
CA SER A 237 -18.48 -5.48 0.33
C SER A 237 -19.74 -5.09 -0.44
N GLU A 238 -19.65 -4.98 -1.76
CA GLU A 238 -20.79 -4.65 -2.64
C GLU A 238 -21.88 -5.73 -2.62
N ASN A 239 -21.49 -7.02 -2.67
CA ASN A 239 -22.45 -8.12 -2.70
C ASN A 239 -23.06 -8.46 -1.33
N SER A 240 -22.34 -8.16 -0.24
CA SER A 240 -22.83 -8.41 1.12
C SER A 240 -23.55 -7.23 1.76
N GLY A 241 -23.35 -6.01 1.23
CA GLY A 241 -23.85 -4.77 1.81
C GLY A 241 -23.13 -4.33 3.09
N TYR A 242 -22.09 -5.05 3.52
CA TYR A 242 -21.29 -4.68 4.69
C TYR A 242 -20.09 -3.82 4.29
N GLU A 243 -19.81 -2.81 5.11
CA GLU A 243 -18.62 -1.99 5.01
C GLU A 243 -17.34 -2.81 5.27
N LEU A 244 -16.24 -2.38 4.66
CA LEU A 244 -14.94 -3.03 4.85
C LEU A 244 -14.45 -2.87 6.29
N ASP A 245 -13.94 -3.97 6.84
CA ASP A 245 -13.32 -4.05 8.16
C ASP A 245 -12.02 -4.89 8.12
N GLU A 246 -11.43 -5.16 9.29
CA GLU A 246 -10.19 -5.94 9.41
C GLU A 246 -10.28 -7.40 8.91
N ARG A 247 -11.51 -7.92 8.75
CA ARG A 247 -11.83 -9.31 8.39
C ARG A 247 -12.26 -9.47 6.93
N SER A 248 -12.48 -8.37 6.21
CA SER A 248 -12.93 -8.42 4.81
C SER A 248 -11.89 -9.01 3.86
N GLY A 249 -10.59 -8.87 4.17
CA GLY A 249 -9.50 -9.39 3.35
C GLY A 249 -9.13 -10.86 3.65
N PHE A 250 -8.16 -11.40 2.91
CA PHE A 250 -7.62 -12.72 3.24
C PHE A 250 -6.93 -12.72 4.60
N ALA A 251 -7.10 -13.81 5.37
CA ALA A 251 -6.35 -14.00 6.61
C ALA A 251 -4.82 -14.07 6.34
N PRO A 252 -3.97 -13.42 7.16
CA PRO A 252 -2.52 -13.57 7.06
C PRO A 252 -2.13 -15.01 7.41
N GLN A 253 -1.15 -15.57 6.70
CA GLN A 253 -0.68 -16.95 6.91
C GLN A 253 0.85 -16.98 6.90
N MET A 254 1.41 -17.87 7.71
CA MET A 254 2.85 -18.16 7.67
C MET A 254 3.15 -19.18 6.57
N PRO A 255 4.29 -19.05 5.86
CA PRO A 255 5.24 -17.95 5.94
C PRO A 255 4.75 -16.68 5.20
N ILE A 256 4.98 -15.49 5.77
CA ILE A 256 4.51 -14.21 5.17
C ILE A 256 5.02 -14.02 3.74
N LYS A 257 6.28 -14.39 3.49
CA LYS A 257 6.88 -14.47 2.17
C LYS A 257 7.28 -15.92 1.90
N PRO A 258 7.23 -16.39 0.65
CA PRO A 258 7.73 -17.72 0.32
C PRO A 258 9.16 -17.91 0.81
N VAL A 259 9.42 -19.01 1.51
CA VAL A 259 10.74 -19.46 1.92
C VAL A 259 10.93 -20.88 1.43
N GLU A 260 12.15 -21.25 1.09
CA GLU A 260 12.46 -22.62 0.70
C GLU A 260 12.29 -23.55 1.89
N ILE A 261 11.74 -24.75 1.66
CA ILE A 261 11.52 -25.70 2.74
C ILE A 261 12.83 -26.13 3.40
N GLY A 262 13.93 -26.19 2.63
CA GLY A 262 15.26 -26.51 3.15
C GLY A 262 15.75 -25.52 4.22
N VAL A 263 15.36 -24.23 4.12
CA VAL A 263 15.71 -23.21 5.13
C VAL A 263 14.98 -23.45 6.45
N VAL A 264 13.74 -23.95 6.40
CA VAL A 264 12.92 -24.21 7.60
C VAL A 264 13.20 -25.59 8.19
N ALA A 265 13.45 -26.57 7.32
CA ALA A 265 13.69 -27.96 7.69
C ALA A 265 15.15 -28.23 8.13
N TYR A 266 16.06 -27.25 7.96
CA TYR A 266 17.44 -27.38 8.44
C TYR A 266 17.44 -27.46 9.97
N SER A 267 17.55 -28.67 10.51
CA SER A 267 17.94 -28.87 11.91
C SER A 267 19.41 -28.48 12.02
N GLN A 268 19.72 -27.43 12.79
CA GLN A 268 21.07 -27.35 13.34
C GLN A 268 21.23 -28.58 14.23
N GLU A 269 22.11 -29.51 13.86
CA GLU A 269 22.58 -30.50 14.81
C GLU A 269 23.10 -29.73 16.03
N PRO A 270 22.68 -30.07 17.26
CA PRO A 270 23.22 -29.43 18.43
C PRO A 270 24.73 -29.63 18.39
N THR A 271 25.47 -28.53 18.28
CA THR A 271 26.90 -28.53 18.53
C THR A 271 27.09 -29.00 19.96
N ASN A 272 27.65 -30.20 20.12
CA ASN A 272 28.15 -30.69 21.40
C ASN A 272 29.35 -29.82 21.81
N GLU A 273 29.08 -28.64 22.37
CA GLU A 273 30.03 -27.87 23.17
C GLU A 273 29.54 -27.79 24.63
#